data_AF-A0A5K1CWW5-F1
#
_entry.id   AF-A0A5K1CWW5-F1
#
_cell.length_a   1.000
_cell.length_b   1.000
_cell.length_c   1.000
_cell.angle_alpha   90.00
_cell.angle_beta   90.00
_cell.angle_gamma   90.00
#
_symmetry.space_group_name_H-M   'P 1'
#
loop_
_entity.id
_entity.type
_entity.pdbx_description
1 polymer ?
#
loop_
_entity_poly.entity_id
_entity_poly.type
_entity_poly.pdbx_seq_one_letter_code
_entity_poly.pdbx_strand_id
1 'polypeptide(L)' 'SSDTTARLWNMATGEAIRVYQGHHKAAVCCALHDGTETSPS' A
#
# COMPACT_ATOMS: atom_id res chain seq x y z
N SER A 1 7.91 7.07 -14.96
CA SER A 1 7.41 6.30 -13.80
C SER A 1 6.89 4.99 -14.34
N SER A 2 7.73 3.96 -14.32
CA SER A 2 7.43 2.63 -14.90
C SER A 2 7.63 1.52 -13.87
N ASP A 3 7.82 1.89 -12.60
CA ASP A 3 8.06 0.93 -11.55
C ASP A 3 6.75 0.21 -11.24
N THR A 4 6.63 -1.04 -11.69
CA THR A 4 5.44 -1.87 -11.52
C THR A 4 5.36 -2.45 -10.10
N THR A 5 5.84 -1.69 -9.13
CA THR A 5 5.94 -2.12 -7.73
C THR A 5 5.04 -1.26 -6.87
N ALA A 6 4.27 -1.89 -5.99
CA ALA A 6 3.57 -1.20 -4.92
C ALA A 6 4.41 -1.32 -3.64
N ARG A 7 4.58 -0.24 -2.89
CA ARG A 7 5.39 -0.24 -1.65
C ARG A 7 4.52 0.20 -0.47
N LEU A 8 4.61 -0.54 0.62
CA LEU A 8 4.04 -0.17 1.91
C LEU A 8 5.12 0.55 2.71
N TRP A 9 4.80 1.74 3.22
CA TRP A 9 5.74 2.61 3.92
C TRP A 9 5.34 2.81 5.37
N ASN A 10 6.33 2.89 6.25
CA ASN A 10 6.16 3.40 7.59
C ASN A 10 6.21 4.94 7.53
N MET A 11 5.10 5.60 7.84
CA MET A 11 5.03 7.07 7.82
C MET A 11 5.88 7.73 8.91
N ALA A 12 6.17 7.03 10.02
CA ALA A 12 6.96 7.57 11.12
C ALA A 12 8.48 7.57 10.84
N THR A 13 8.98 6.53 10.16
CA THR A 13 10.41 6.38 9.86
C THR A 13 10.78 6.67 8.41
N GLY A 14 9.80 6.70 7.51
CA GLY A 14 10.02 6.82 6.07
C GLY A 14 10.52 5.54 5.41
N GLU A 15 10.60 4.42 6.13
CA GLU A 15 11.12 3.17 5.61
C GLU A 15 10.06 2.34 4.90
N ALA A 16 10.45 1.61 3.86
CA ALA A 16 9.55 0.68 3.20
C ALA A 16 9.43 -0.62 4.01
N ILE A 17 8.24 -0.87 4.54
CA ILE A 17 7.86 -2.07 5.30
C ILE A 17 7.76 -3.27 4.37
N ARG A 18 7.24 -3.07 3.16
CA ARG A 18 7.04 -4.15 2.19
C ARG A 18 7.06 -3.65 0.76
N VAL A 19 7.58 -4.46 -0.15
CA VAL A 19 7.56 -4.22 -1.60
C VAL A 19 6.78 -5.35 -2.24
N TYR A 20 5.71 -4.99 -2.95
CA TYR A 20 4.90 -5.91 -3.73
C TYR A 20 5.33 -5.83 -5.19
N GLN A 21 5.73 -6.98 -5.73
CA GLN A 21 6.13 -7.16 -7.12
C GLN A 21 5.22 -8.20 -7.77
N GLY A 22 5.01 -8.10 -9.08
CA GLY A 22 4.13 -8.99 -9.84
C GLY A 22 3.08 -8.28 -10.68
N HIS A 23 2.92 -6.96 -10.52
CA HIS A 23 2.17 -6.18 -11.50
C HIS A 23 3.01 -6.10 -12.78
N HIS A 24 2.43 -6.52 -13.90
CA HIS A 24 3.06 -6.44 -15.23
C HIS A 24 2.83 -5.08 -15.92
N LYS A 25 2.10 -4.19 -15.26
CA LYS A 25 1.77 -2.82 -15.71
C LYS A 25 1.88 -1.87 -14.52
N ALA A 26 1.96 -0.57 -14.79
CA ALA A 26 1.95 0.44 -13.74
C ALA A 26 0.71 0.28 -12.85
N ALA A 27 0.89 0.37 -11.53
CA ALA A 27 -0.22 0.43 -10.61
C ALA A 27 -0.97 1.76 -10.83
N VAL A 28 -2.18 1.68 -11.38
CA VAL A 28 -3.00 2.85 -11.72
C VAL A 28 -3.99 3.21 -10.61
N CYS A 29 -4.20 2.32 -9.64
CA CYS A 29 -5.11 2.54 -8.53
C CYS A 29 -4.63 1.81 -7.27
N CYS A 30 -5.05 2.32 -6.11
CA CYS A 30 -4.96 1.64 -4.82
C CYS A 30 -6.25 1.91 -4.03
N ALA A 31 -6.69 0.95 -3.23
CA ALA A 31 -7.81 1.10 -2.31
C ALA A 31 -7.25 1.12 -0.88
N LEU A 32 -7.62 2.14 -0.12
CA LEU A 32 -7.33 2.22 1.31
C LEU A 32 -8.57 1.70 2.05
N HIS A 33 -8.35 0.77 2.98
CA HIS A 33 -9.31 0.47 4.03
C HIS A 33 -8.64 0.83 5.34
N ASP A 34 -8.90 2.03 5.85
CA ASP A 34 -8.64 2.32 7.25
C ASP A 34 -9.69 1.54 8.04
N GLY A 35 -9.24 0.57 8.83
CA GLY A 35 -10.11 -0.27 9.64
C GLY A 35 -10.86 0.56 10.68
N THR A 36 -11.92 1.24 10.27
CA THR A 36 -12.97 1.75 11.14
C THR A 36 -14.02 0.66 11.30
N GLU A 37 -13.58 -0.54 11.69
CA GLU A 37 -14.50 -1.48 12.32
C GLU A 37 -14.82 -0.90 13.69
N THR A 38 -15.81 -0.01 13.70
CA THR A 38 -16.53 0.39 14.89
C THR A 38 -17.17 -0.88 15.42
N SER A 39 -16.46 -1.56 16.32
CA SER A 39 -17.01 -2.62 17.16
C SER A 39 -18.32 -2.10 17.75
N PRO A 40 -19.50 -2.62 17.39
CA PRO A 40 -20.66 -2.41 18.23
C PRO A 40 -20.51 -3.34 19.44
N SER A 41 -20.78 -2.79 20.61
CA SER A 41 -20.68 -3.43 21.93
C SER A 41 -21.30 -4.82 22.03
#